data_AF-A0A967VNL1-F1
#
_entry.id   AF-A0A967VNL1-F1
#
_cell.length_a   1.000
_cell.length_b   1.000
_cell.length_c   1.000
_cell.angle_alpha   90.00
_cell.angle_beta   90.00
_cell.angle_gamma   90.00
#
_symmetry.space_group_name_H-M   'P 1'
#
loop_
_entity.id
_entity.type
_entity.pdbx_description
1 polymer ?
#
loop_
_entity_poly.entity_id
_entity_poly.type
_entity_poly.pdbx_seq_one_letter_code
_entity_poly.pdbx_strand_id
1 'polypeptide(L)' 'MGTRLGRAVVAAIGPITADTAHGHGLPVEVVAREHTVGGLIEALERHFGAEPGRPGGV' A
#
# COMPACT_ATOMS: atom_id res chain seq x y z
N MET A 1 12.09 -11.13 -13.32
CA MET A 1 12.86 -9.94 -12.89
C MET A 1 12.22 -9.44 -11.59
N GLY A 2 12.67 -9.89 -10.43
CA GLY A 2 12.06 -9.52 -9.14
C GLY A 2 12.52 -8.14 -8.67
N THR A 3 11.58 -7.29 -8.28
CA THR A 3 11.88 -5.94 -7.75
C THR A 3 12.48 -6.03 -6.35
N ARG A 4 13.62 -5.35 -6.13
CA ARG A 4 14.42 -5.40 -4.88
C ARG A 4 13.80 -4.53 -3.78
N LEU A 5 12.57 -4.83 -3.38
CA LEU A 5 11.77 -4.01 -2.45
C LEU A 5 11.89 -4.41 -0.98
N GLY A 6 12.52 -5.55 -0.67
CA GLY A 6 12.67 -6.01 0.71
C GLY A 6 11.30 -6.18 1.40
N ARG A 7 11.08 -5.43 2.49
CA ARG A 7 9.81 -5.41 3.26
C ARG A 7 8.97 -4.16 2.99
N ALA A 8 9.28 -3.39 1.95
CA ALA A 8 8.50 -2.20 1.63
C ALA A 8 7.13 -2.60 1.06
N VAL A 9 6.07 -2.05 1.63
CA VAL A 9 4.70 -2.20 1.11
C VAL A 9 4.50 -1.23 -0.05
N VAL A 10 4.02 -1.73 -1.18
CA VAL A 10 3.73 -0.89 -2.36
C VAL A 10 2.25 -0.54 -2.37
N ALA A 11 1.97 0.77 -2.33
CA ALA A 11 0.63 1.31 -2.40
C ALA A 11 0.44 2.20 -3.63
N ALA A 12 -0.75 2.14 -4.25
CA ALA A 12 -1.15 2.96 -5.38
C ALA A 12 -2.33 3.87 -5.02
N ILE A 13 -2.26 5.12 -5.48
CA ILE A 13 -3.31 6.14 -5.30
C ILE A 13 -4.61 5.81 -6.05
N GLY A 14 -4.57 4.85 -6.98
CA GLY A 14 -5.72 4.42 -7.76
C GLY A 14 -5.42 3.23 -8.68
N PRO A 15 -6.46 2.70 -9.36
CA PRO A 15 -6.37 1.48 -10.14
C PRO A 15 -5.49 1.62 -11.38
N ILE A 16 -5.46 2.79 -12.02
CA ILE A 16 -4.61 3.04 -13.20
C ILE A 16 -3.12 2.97 -12.82
N THR A 17 -2.74 3.59 -11.70
CA THR A 17 -1.38 3.52 -11.17
C THR A 17 -1.02 2.09 -10.75
N ALA A 18 -1.96 1.36 -10.16
CA ALA A 18 -1.76 -0.03 -9.76
C ALA A 18 -1.48 -0.92 -10.98
N ASP A 19 -2.28 -0.78 -12.05
CA ASP A 19 -2.10 -1.53 -13.30
C ASP A 19 -0.73 -1.25 -13.94
N THR A 20 -0.36 0.03 -14.00
CA THR A 20 0.96 0.45 -14.50
C THR A 20 2.09 -0.17 -13.68
N ALA A 21 2.00 -0.10 -12.35
CA ALA A 21 2.99 -0.68 -11.44
C ALA A 21 3.10 -2.21 -11.59
N HIS A 22 1.98 -2.91 -11.75
CA HIS A 22 1.97 -4.35 -12.07
C HIS A 22 2.65 -4.65 -13.41
N GLY A 23 2.41 -3.83 -14.44
CA GLY A 23 3.10 -3.94 -15.73
C GLY A 23 4.62 -3.80 -15.63
N HIS A 24 5.11 -3.10 -14.60
CA HIS A 24 6.53 -2.98 -14.28
C HIS A 24 7.04 -4.04 -13.28
N GLY A 25 6.21 -5.00 -12.89
CA GLY A 25 6.57 -6.07 -11.96
C GLY A 25 6.62 -5.66 -10.49
N LEU A 26 6.02 -4.52 -10.12
CA LEU A 26 5.86 -4.12 -8.72
C LEU A 26 4.66 -4.84 -8.09
N PRO A 27 4.82 -5.43 -6.90
CA PRO A 27 3.73 -6.11 -6.20
C PRO A 27 2.89 -5.07 -5.43
N VAL A 28 1.87 -4.49 -6.08
CA VAL A 28 0.99 -3.51 -5.40
C VAL A 28 0.07 -4.26 -4.43
N GLU A 29 0.22 -3.97 -3.14
CA GLU A 29 -0.52 -4.61 -2.05
C GLU A 29 -1.71 -3.78 -1.59
N VAL A 30 -1.65 -2.46 -1.80
CA VAL A 30 -2.67 -1.51 -1.37
C VAL A 30 -3.08 -0.63 -2.53
N VAL A 31 -4.38 -0.49 -2.76
CA VAL A 31 -4.94 0.46 -3.73
C VAL A 31 -5.97 1.32 -3.03
N ALA A 32 -5.80 2.63 -3.08
CA ALA A 32 -6.75 3.59 -2.54
C ALA A 32 -8.08 3.52 -3.29
N ARG A 33 -9.20 3.57 -2.56
CA ARG A 33 -10.55 3.65 -3.16
C ARG A 33 -10.85 5.04 -3.68
N GLU A 34 -10.39 6.05 -2.95
CA GLU A 34 -10.50 7.45 -3.34
C GLU A 34 -9.14 7.97 -3.79
N HIS A 35 -9.11 8.68 -4.92
CA HIS A 35 -7.91 9.25 -5.53
C HIS A 35 -7.45 10.52 -4.83
N THR A 36 -7.40 10.48 -3.50
CA THR A 36 -7.05 11.58 -2.62
C THR A 36 -5.96 11.13 -1.65
N VAL A 37 -5.21 12.08 -1.09
CA VAL A 37 -4.21 11.77 -0.07
C VAL A 37 -4.87 11.07 1.13
N GLY A 38 -6.05 11.54 1.55
CA GLY A 38 -6.83 10.91 2.62
C GLY A 38 -7.19 9.46 2.31
N GLY A 39 -7.72 9.19 1.12
CA GLY A 39 -8.08 7.82 0.69
C GLY A 39 -6.90 6.85 0.67
N LEU A 40 -5.70 7.34 0.36
CA LEU A 40 -4.46 6.55 0.42
C LEU A 40 -4.03 6.29 1.87
N ILE A 41 -4.07 7.30 2.74
CA ILE A 41 -3.75 7.14 4.16
C ILE A 41 -4.70 6.11 4.79
N GLU A 42 -6.00 6.22 4.58
CA GLU A 42 -6.95 5.25 5.11
C GLU A 42 -6.71 3.82 4.58
N ALA A 43 -6.28 3.69 3.31
CA ALA A 43 -5.96 2.39 2.74
C ALA A 43 -4.73 1.77 3.41
N LEU A 44 -3.72 2.58 3.72
CA LEU A 44 -2.54 2.17 4.49
C LEU A 44 -2.91 1.85 5.94
N GLU A 45 -3.72 2.67 6.60
CA GLU A 45 -4.22 2.43 7.97
C GLU A 45 -4.99 1.12 8.05
N ARG A 46 -5.86 0.80 7.08
CA ARG A 46 -6.55 -0.50 7.04
C ARG A 46 -5.59 -1.67 6.83
N HIS A 47 -4.54 -1.49 6.02
CA HIS A 47 -3.56 -2.52 5.73
C HIS A 47 -2.68 -2.83 6.96
N PHE A 48 -2.21 -1.81 7.68
CA PHE A 48 -1.34 -1.97 8.87
C PHE A 48 -2.09 -2.05 10.20
N GLY A 49 -3.31 -1.52 10.27
CA GLY A 49 -4.14 -1.45 11.48
C GLY A 49 -4.87 -2.74 11.82
N ALA A 50 -4.76 -3.77 10.97
CA ALA A 50 -5.25 -5.12 11.26
C ALA A 50 -4.32 -5.92 12.19
N GLU A 51 -3.63 -5.24 13.11
CA GLU A 51 -2.78 -5.87 14.14
C GLU A 51 -3.52 -5.87 15.49
N PRO A 52 -3.92 -7.05 16.02
CA PRO A 52 -4.30 -7.17 17.42
C PRO A 52 -3.02 -7.08 18.29
N GLY A 53 -2.75 -5.89 18.81
CA GLY A 53 -1.83 -5.69 19.93
C GLY A 53 -0.41 -5.30 19.55
N ARG A 54 -0.13 -3.99 19.59
CA ARG A 54 1.19 -3.49 19.96
C ARG A 54 1.00 -2.46 21.06
N PRO A 55 1.38 -2.73 22.32
CA PRO A 55 1.42 -1.67 23.33
C PRO A 55 2.41 -0.61 22.85
N GLY A 56 1.90 0.62 22.70
CA GLY A 56 2.64 1.75 22.20
C GLY A 56 3.87 2.02 23.07
N GLY A 57 5.04 2.00 22.45
CA GLY A 57 6.24 2.62 22.99
C GLY A 57 6.34 4.03 22.44
N VAL A 58 6.09 5.02 23.29
CA VAL A 58 6.80 6.30 23.33
C VAL A 58 7.26 6.53 24.76
#